data_AF-A0A2E0L6P4-F1
#
_entry.id   AF-A0A2E0L6P4-F1
#
_cell.length_a   1.000
_cell.length_b   1.000
_cell.length_c   1.000
_cell.angle_alpha   90.00
_cell.angle_beta   90.00
_cell.angle_gamma   90.00
#
_symmetry.space_group_name_H-M   'P 1'
#
loop_
_entity.id
_entity.type
_entity.pdbx_description
1 polymer ?
#
loop_
_entity_poly.entity_id
_entity_poly.type
_entity_poly.pdbx_seq_one_letter_code
_entity_poly.pdbx_strand_id
1 'polypeptide(L)'
;MLRNRRTILLLMTLLLVSVPPAVAQQCGVADAINYPIDTQVFQLAQDFGAPSPRHQGRYHTGEDWAVSNAENYGIGLPVYAAATGRITYSAPTGWGRDGGVVIIEHTFADGSLLYTQYGHMMETDTIRFRPQWSCVNAGDVIGAIGNVRPAPHLHFEVRYQDGTSPGPGYSWRDPFTEIWRQPAKAVRNQQAWLQPAFRWRLDLADEAGPIAPPLELDDHSLLYLDADRLGRVTPDGRSLWRINLERHAVAITQHEGRPLLTYADGSMQRVNIDGTLAERWETGVTLGEPVIVQDDLLIFHNPNNTLVAFGPDRQTVAWQLADVPPVVRAEASGQVIGLVTQTNELLSVSPQGALLDRAQLRSAASLDTAPNGELRAYSGNGLWAILADGARIVDMDGAPPGDNSAAALYTADDELYLYDGSVLHAYDQSRLLKWQVQLPPAIGGLTQLNEYGSVLLLTSNHGNIAALQKQSGGLCGITQIFGSDLAQRWHALGDDGMLRVAVSDQILGLNWSTFLGGCAG
;
A
#
# COMPACT_ATOMS: atom_id res chain seq x y z
N MET A 1 4.59 -41.62 72.02
CA MET A 1 3.98 -42.26 70.83
C MET A 1 3.24 -41.20 70.04
N LEU A 2 3.81 -40.67 68.95
CA LEU A 2 3.05 -40.10 67.82
C LEU A 2 4.03 -39.93 66.64
N ARG A 3 3.66 -40.54 65.52
CA ARG A 3 4.42 -40.74 64.28
C ARG A 3 4.54 -39.42 63.50
N ASN A 4 5.75 -38.97 63.22
CA ASN A 4 6.01 -37.97 62.17
C ASN A 4 5.86 -38.63 60.79
N ARG A 5 4.77 -38.35 60.08
CA ARG A 5 4.62 -38.67 58.65
C ARG A 5 5.37 -37.60 57.85
N ARG A 6 6.44 -38.00 57.17
CA ARG A 6 7.07 -37.20 56.10
C ARG A 6 6.26 -37.41 54.83
N THR A 7 5.57 -36.37 54.37
CA THR A 7 4.97 -36.30 53.04
C THR A 7 6.09 -36.10 52.02
N ILE A 8 6.33 -37.08 51.17
CA ILE A 8 7.23 -36.96 50.01
C ILE A 8 6.42 -36.26 48.92
N LEU A 9 6.77 -35.01 48.61
CA LEU A 9 6.24 -34.28 47.46
C LEU A 9 7.01 -34.77 46.22
N LEU A 10 6.35 -35.54 45.36
CA LEU A 10 6.91 -35.97 44.08
C LEU A 10 6.89 -34.76 43.14
N LEU A 11 8.05 -34.14 42.92
CA LEU A 11 8.22 -33.08 41.93
C LEU A 11 8.16 -33.73 40.54
N MET A 12 7.01 -33.71 39.89
CA MET A 12 6.88 -34.09 38.48
C MET A 12 7.51 -32.97 37.65
N THR A 13 8.76 -33.15 37.25
CA THR A 13 9.43 -32.32 36.26
C THR A 13 8.71 -32.55 34.92
N LEU A 14 7.86 -31.60 34.53
CA LEU A 14 7.37 -31.50 33.15
C LEU A 14 8.60 -31.16 32.28
N LEU A 15 9.18 -32.17 31.64
CA LEU A 15 10.08 -31.97 30.52
C LEU A 15 9.26 -31.32 29.41
N LEU A 16 9.40 -30.00 29.26
CA LEU A 16 9.06 -29.30 28.04
C LEU A 16 9.91 -29.90 26.92
N VAL A 17 9.34 -30.87 26.21
CA VAL A 17 9.88 -31.32 24.93
C VAL A 17 9.71 -30.15 23.99
N SER A 18 10.77 -29.37 23.82
CA SER A 18 10.92 -28.46 22.70
C SER A 18 10.80 -29.30 21.42
N VAL A 19 9.66 -29.20 20.75
CA VAL A 19 9.50 -29.75 19.40
C VAL A 19 10.50 -28.98 18.51
N PRO A 20 11.50 -29.64 17.92
CA PRO A 20 12.41 -28.94 17.02
C PRO A 20 11.64 -28.48 15.77
N PRO A 21 12.03 -27.37 15.13
CA PRO A 21 11.44 -26.90 13.87
C PRO A 21 11.91 -27.82 12.72
N ALA A 22 11.40 -29.04 12.66
CA ALA A 22 11.86 -30.09 11.75
C ALA A 22 10.92 -30.27 10.54
N VAL A 23 10.42 -29.17 9.97
CA VAL A 23 9.67 -29.21 8.70
C VAL A 23 10.23 -28.25 7.63
N ALA A 24 11.10 -27.31 8.01
CA ALA A 24 11.74 -26.37 7.08
C ALA A 24 12.99 -26.93 6.35
N GLN A 25 13.34 -28.22 6.52
CA GLN A 25 14.73 -28.65 6.32
C GLN A 25 15.03 -29.47 5.04
N GLN A 26 14.02 -29.91 4.26
CA GLN A 26 14.32 -30.76 3.09
C GLN A 26 14.48 -29.98 1.77
N CYS A 27 13.68 -28.94 1.52
CA CYS A 27 13.68 -28.19 0.26
C CYS A 27 14.15 -26.73 0.38
N GLY A 28 14.76 -26.36 1.51
CA GLY A 28 15.18 -24.99 1.79
C GLY A 28 14.03 -24.09 2.23
N VAL A 29 14.37 -22.84 2.54
CA VAL A 29 13.42 -21.78 2.88
C VAL A 29 13.17 -20.89 1.67
N ALA A 30 11.95 -20.38 1.54
CA ALA A 30 11.63 -19.31 0.60
C ALA A 30 12.14 -17.99 1.19
N ASP A 31 13.17 -17.42 0.58
CA ASP A 31 13.77 -16.12 0.89
C ASP A 31 13.48 -15.06 -0.19
N ALA A 32 12.86 -15.49 -1.30
CA ALA A 32 12.31 -14.64 -2.34
C ALA A 32 11.01 -15.25 -2.90
N ILE A 33 10.18 -14.39 -3.48
CA ILE A 33 9.03 -14.79 -4.29
C ILE A 33 8.92 -13.87 -5.51
N ASN A 34 8.55 -14.42 -6.66
CA ASN A 34 8.38 -13.68 -7.90
C ASN A 34 7.13 -14.14 -8.65
N TYR A 35 6.68 -13.34 -9.60
CA TYR A 35 5.71 -13.83 -10.57
C TYR A 35 6.30 -15.02 -11.35
N PRO A 36 5.50 -16.05 -11.65
CA PRO A 36 5.97 -17.25 -12.35
C PRO A 36 6.12 -17.07 -13.87
N ILE A 37 5.95 -15.85 -14.36
CA ILE A 37 6.07 -15.42 -15.75
C ILE A 37 6.71 -14.03 -15.81
N ASP A 38 7.07 -13.60 -17.01
CA ASP A 38 7.54 -12.23 -17.25
C ASP A 38 6.35 -11.27 -17.40
N THR A 39 6.11 -10.42 -16.40
CA THR A 39 5.00 -9.46 -16.39
C THR A 39 5.18 -8.29 -17.36
N GLN A 40 6.32 -8.19 -18.06
CA GLN A 40 6.48 -7.29 -19.20
C GLN A 40 5.91 -7.90 -20.49
N VAL A 41 5.80 -9.23 -20.55
CA VAL A 41 5.28 -9.97 -21.71
C VAL A 41 3.84 -10.41 -21.49
N PHE A 42 3.51 -10.84 -20.27
CA PHE A 42 2.17 -11.29 -19.88
C PHE A 42 1.40 -10.15 -19.23
N GLN A 43 0.12 -10.06 -19.56
CA GLN A 43 -0.84 -9.13 -18.99
C GLN A 43 -1.94 -9.90 -18.27
N LEU A 44 -2.50 -9.29 -17.23
CA LEU A 44 -3.65 -9.83 -16.51
C LEU A 44 -4.86 -9.87 -17.45
N ALA A 45 -5.36 -11.06 -17.73
CA ALA A 45 -6.52 -11.32 -18.59
C ALA A 45 -7.82 -11.49 -17.79
N GLN A 46 -7.74 -12.13 -16.62
CA GLN A 46 -8.87 -12.27 -15.70
C GLN A 46 -8.37 -12.20 -14.26
N ASP A 47 -8.98 -11.31 -13.48
CA ASP A 47 -8.57 -11.02 -12.10
C ASP A 47 -9.10 -12.06 -11.09
N PHE A 48 -8.49 -12.09 -9.92
CA PHE A 48 -8.94 -12.82 -8.75
C PHE A 48 -10.32 -12.34 -8.30
N GLY A 49 -11.18 -13.27 -7.89
CA GLY A 49 -12.54 -12.94 -7.45
C GLY A 49 -13.46 -12.46 -8.58
N ALA A 50 -13.01 -12.40 -9.84
CA ALA A 50 -13.86 -12.03 -10.94
C ALA A 50 -14.93 -13.11 -11.21
N PRO A 51 -16.23 -12.78 -11.28
CA PRO A 51 -17.26 -13.74 -11.62
C PRO A 51 -17.20 -14.11 -13.11
N SER A 52 -17.27 -15.40 -13.42
CA SER A 52 -17.19 -15.87 -14.81
C SER A 52 -18.54 -16.36 -15.35
N PRO A 53 -19.10 -15.72 -16.40
CA PRO A 53 -20.31 -16.21 -17.06
C PRO A 53 -20.16 -17.65 -17.61
N ARG A 54 -18.97 -17.99 -18.11
CA ARG A 54 -18.65 -19.33 -18.61
C ARG A 54 -18.74 -20.39 -17.50
N HIS A 55 -18.43 -20.01 -16.26
CA HIS A 55 -18.47 -20.88 -15.09
C HIS A 55 -19.69 -20.60 -14.20
N GLN A 56 -20.84 -20.24 -14.81
CA GLN A 56 -22.12 -20.07 -14.12
C GLN A 56 -22.09 -19.01 -13.00
N GLY A 57 -21.29 -17.96 -13.19
CA GLY A 57 -21.13 -16.86 -12.23
C GLY A 57 -20.21 -17.18 -11.05
N ARG A 58 -19.51 -18.32 -11.05
CA ARG A 58 -18.50 -18.62 -10.03
C ARG A 58 -17.35 -17.63 -10.07
N TYR A 59 -16.79 -17.36 -8.91
CA TYR A 59 -15.64 -16.47 -8.71
C TYR A 59 -14.35 -17.18 -9.06
N HIS A 60 -13.47 -16.45 -9.72
CA HIS A 60 -12.14 -16.92 -10.10
C HIS A 60 -11.23 -17.05 -8.87
N THR A 61 -10.53 -18.19 -8.72
CA THR A 61 -9.70 -18.46 -7.52
C THR A 61 -8.23 -18.11 -7.68
N GLY A 62 -7.85 -17.56 -8.83
CA GLY A 62 -6.50 -17.10 -9.14
C GLY A 62 -6.51 -15.89 -10.05
N GLU A 63 -5.40 -15.64 -10.72
CA GLU A 63 -5.26 -14.66 -11.79
C GLU A 63 -4.85 -15.37 -13.08
N ASP A 64 -5.49 -14.99 -14.18
CA ASP A 64 -5.12 -15.47 -15.52
C ASP A 64 -4.17 -14.49 -16.19
N TRP A 65 -2.98 -14.96 -16.54
CA TRP A 65 -1.94 -14.18 -17.19
C TRP A 65 -1.76 -14.66 -18.63
N ALA A 66 -1.96 -13.76 -19.60
CA ALA A 66 -1.92 -14.09 -21.03
C ALA A 66 -1.02 -13.13 -21.82
N VAL A 67 -0.50 -13.59 -22.95
CA VAL A 67 0.22 -12.73 -23.89
C VAL A 67 -0.75 -12.17 -24.91
N SER A 68 -0.96 -10.85 -24.91
CA SER A 68 -1.95 -10.18 -25.77
C SER A 68 -1.52 -10.01 -27.24
N ASN A 69 -0.24 -10.22 -27.58
CA ASN A 69 0.36 -9.73 -28.84
C ASN A 69 1.29 -10.74 -29.56
N ALA A 70 1.26 -12.03 -29.21
CA ALA A 70 2.13 -13.03 -29.84
C ALA A 70 1.39 -13.88 -30.88
N GLU A 71 2.12 -14.34 -31.92
CA GLU A 71 1.60 -15.20 -33.00
C GLU A 71 0.89 -16.47 -32.48
N ASN A 72 1.23 -16.93 -31.27
CA ASN A 72 0.64 -18.10 -30.60
C ASN A 72 0.18 -17.83 -29.15
N TYR A 73 -0.09 -16.57 -28.75
CA TYR A 73 -0.59 -16.22 -27.40
C TYR A 73 0.26 -16.77 -26.23
N GLY A 74 1.57 -16.95 -26.44
CA GLY A 74 2.49 -17.42 -25.40
C GLY A 74 2.51 -18.94 -25.18
N ILE A 75 1.82 -19.76 -25.99
CA ILE A 75 1.91 -21.23 -25.90
C ILE A 75 3.37 -21.67 -25.90
N GLY A 76 3.72 -22.56 -24.98
CA GLY A 76 5.07 -23.13 -24.86
C GLY A 76 6.09 -22.24 -24.16
N LEU A 77 5.74 -21.00 -23.80
CA LEU A 77 6.60 -20.16 -22.96
C LEU A 77 6.75 -20.80 -21.56
N PRO A 78 7.94 -20.72 -20.96
CA PRO A 78 8.21 -21.34 -19.67
C PRO A 78 7.40 -20.71 -18.52
N VAL A 79 6.97 -21.55 -17.59
CA VAL A 79 6.40 -21.17 -16.29
C VAL A 79 7.42 -21.53 -15.21
N TYR A 80 7.68 -20.59 -14.31
CA TYR A 80 8.72 -20.71 -13.29
C TYR A 80 8.12 -20.90 -11.90
N ALA A 81 8.85 -21.60 -11.02
CA ALA A 81 8.52 -21.66 -9.60
C ALA A 81 8.61 -20.25 -8.99
N ALA A 82 7.53 -19.79 -8.38
CA ALA A 82 7.44 -18.44 -7.81
C ALA A 82 8.42 -18.25 -6.65
N ALA A 83 8.65 -19.30 -5.86
CA ALA A 83 9.57 -19.32 -4.74
C ALA A 83 10.19 -20.72 -4.56
N THR A 84 11.26 -20.80 -3.78
CA THR A 84 11.87 -22.08 -3.37
C THR A 84 10.85 -22.91 -2.57
N GLY A 85 10.79 -24.21 -2.81
CA GLY A 85 9.79 -25.03 -2.13
C GLY A 85 9.75 -26.48 -2.57
N ARG A 86 8.71 -27.17 -2.09
CA ARG A 86 8.44 -28.59 -2.35
C ARG A 86 7.21 -28.73 -3.21
N ILE A 87 7.31 -29.51 -4.29
CA ILE A 87 6.14 -29.81 -5.12
C ILE A 87 5.22 -30.76 -4.37
N THR A 88 4.00 -30.32 -4.09
CA THR A 88 2.97 -31.11 -3.39
C THR A 88 1.97 -31.74 -4.34
N TYR A 89 1.85 -31.21 -5.58
CA TYR A 89 1.06 -31.78 -6.65
C TYR A 89 1.74 -31.54 -8.00
N SER A 90 1.74 -32.53 -8.88
CA SER A 90 2.26 -32.38 -10.25
C SER A 90 1.59 -33.42 -11.16
N ALA A 91 0.78 -32.94 -12.10
CA ALA A 91 0.11 -33.81 -13.07
C ALA A 91 -0.09 -33.07 -14.40
N PRO A 92 0.50 -33.56 -15.51
CA PRO A 92 0.28 -33.00 -16.85
C PRO A 92 -1.19 -33.00 -17.33
N THR A 93 -2.05 -33.78 -16.67
CA THR A 93 -3.50 -33.87 -16.92
C THR A 93 -4.32 -33.51 -15.67
N GLY A 94 -3.78 -32.69 -14.77
CA GLY A 94 -4.41 -32.33 -13.49
C GLY A 94 -5.81 -31.70 -13.62
N TRP A 95 -6.06 -30.99 -14.73
CA TRP A 95 -7.38 -30.48 -15.12
C TRP A 95 -7.94 -31.14 -16.38
N GLY A 96 -7.52 -32.37 -16.68
CA GLY A 96 -7.97 -33.13 -17.83
C GLY A 96 -7.64 -32.45 -19.14
N ARG A 97 -8.67 -31.98 -19.86
CA ARG A 97 -8.51 -31.32 -21.17
C ARG A 97 -8.00 -29.89 -21.06
N ASP A 98 -8.09 -29.28 -19.89
CA ASP A 98 -7.68 -27.90 -19.65
C ASP A 98 -6.19 -27.80 -19.26
N GLY A 99 -5.46 -28.93 -19.26
CA GLY A 99 -4.01 -28.95 -19.09
C GLY A 99 -3.56 -29.45 -17.72
N GLY A 100 -2.27 -29.33 -17.50
CA GLY A 100 -1.58 -29.78 -16.32
C GLY A 100 -1.57 -28.75 -15.20
N VAL A 101 -1.38 -29.26 -13.99
CA VAL A 101 -1.30 -28.46 -12.77
C VAL A 101 -0.07 -28.86 -11.96
N VAL A 102 0.61 -27.86 -11.42
CA VAL A 102 1.64 -28.02 -10.39
C VAL A 102 1.24 -27.19 -9.17
N ILE A 103 1.45 -27.72 -7.98
CA ILE A 103 1.33 -26.96 -6.72
C ILE A 103 2.65 -27.08 -5.97
N ILE A 104 3.14 -25.95 -5.46
CA ILE A 104 4.36 -25.87 -4.65
C ILE A 104 3.98 -25.34 -3.27
N GLU A 105 4.50 -25.99 -2.23
CA GLU A 105 4.51 -25.52 -0.84
C GLU A 105 5.82 -24.76 -0.58
N HIS A 106 5.69 -23.55 -0.05
CA HIS A 106 6.79 -22.68 0.34
C HIS A 106 6.80 -22.52 1.85
N THR A 107 7.97 -22.71 2.47
CA THR A 107 8.18 -22.45 3.89
C THR A 107 9.11 -21.25 4.02
N PHE A 108 8.64 -20.17 4.61
CA PHE A 108 9.46 -18.98 4.85
C PHE A 108 10.29 -19.12 6.13
N ALA A 109 11.26 -18.22 6.32
CA ALA A 109 12.18 -18.27 7.46
C ALA A 109 11.47 -18.16 8.83
N ASP A 110 10.30 -17.51 8.89
CA ASP A 110 9.46 -17.40 10.09
C ASP A 110 8.58 -18.64 10.33
N GLY A 111 8.66 -19.65 9.45
CA GLY A 111 7.86 -20.87 9.49
C GLY A 111 6.45 -20.74 8.88
N SER A 112 6.09 -19.56 8.36
CA SER A 112 4.84 -19.40 7.62
C SER A 112 4.85 -20.23 6.33
N LEU A 113 3.66 -20.69 5.95
CA LEU A 113 3.44 -21.50 4.76
C LEU A 113 2.62 -20.72 3.73
N LEU A 114 3.01 -20.88 2.47
CA LEU A 114 2.26 -20.41 1.32
C LEU A 114 2.28 -21.47 0.24
N TYR A 115 1.17 -21.64 -0.46
CA TYR A 115 1.08 -22.54 -1.59
C TYR A 115 0.82 -21.73 -2.86
N THR A 116 1.51 -22.12 -3.92
CA THR A 116 1.29 -21.57 -5.25
C THR A 116 0.81 -22.67 -6.19
N GLN A 117 -0.25 -22.39 -6.95
CA GLN A 117 -0.76 -23.30 -7.98
C GLN A 117 -0.58 -22.70 -9.36
N TYR A 118 -0.13 -23.54 -10.29
CA TYR A 118 0.09 -23.21 -11.69
C TYR A 118 -0.79 -24.11 -12.54
N GLY A 119 -1.83 -23.54 -13.13
CA GLY A 119 -2.80 -24.22 -13.95
C GLY A 119 -2.61 -23.97 -15.45
N HIS A 120 -3.36 -24.71 -16.27
CA HIS A 120 -3.31 -24.60 -17.73
C HIS A 120 -1.92 -24.80 -18.35
N MET A 121 -1.08 -25.64 -17.73
CA MET A 121 0.28 -25.90 -18.19
C MET A 121 0.38 -27.12 -19.12
N MET A 122 1.49 -27.25 -19.84
CA MET A 122 1.83 -28.41 -20.66
C MET A 122 3.32 -28.76 -20.59
N GLU A 123 3.66 -29.96 -21.05
CA GLU A 123 5.04 -30.34 -21.36
C GLU A 123 5.36 -30.03 -22.83
N THR A 124 6.62 -29.73 -23.10
CA THR A 124 7.18 -29.63 -24.46
C THR A 124 8.27 -30.69 -24.65
N ASP A 125 8.94 -30.67 -25.79
CA ASP A 125 10.10 -31.55 -26.03
C ASP A 125 11.25 -31.26 -25.05
N THR A 126 11.36 -30.03 -24.56
CA THR A 126 12.46 -29.57 -23.69
C THR A 126 12.04 -29.20 -22.26
N ILE A 127 10.75 -28.95 -22.03
CA ILE A 127 10.20 -28.56 -20.72
C ILE A 127 9.30 -29.68 -20.20
N ARG A 128 9.64 -30.22 -19.03
CA ARG A 128 8.89 -31.29 -18.36
C ARG A 128 8.40 -30.85 -17.01
N PHE A 129 7.32 -31.47 -16.56
CA PHE A 129 6.83 -31.25 -15.21
C PHE A 129 7.82 -31.84 -14.22
N ARG A 130 8.02 -31.12 -13.12
CA ARG A 130 8.87 -31.59 -12.03
C ARG A 130 8.08 -32.62 -11.20
N PRO A 131 8.71 -33.74 -10.75
CA PRO A 131 7.98 -34.78 -10.02
C PRO A 131 7.37 -34.29 -8.70
N GLN A 132 6.24 -34.87 -8.32
CA GLN A 132 5.67 -34.66 -6.99
C GLN A 132 6.70 -35.05 -5.91
N TRP A 133 6.75 -34.26 -4.84
CA TRP A 133 7.69 -34.34 -3.71
C TRP A 133 9.15 -33.97 -4.03
N SER A 134 9.44 -33.54 -5.26
CA SER A 134 10.75 -32.95 -5.58
C SER A 134 10.86 -31.51 -5.05
N CYS A 135 12.09 -31.09 -4.77
CA CYS A 135 12.41 -29.72 -4.43
C CYS A 135 12.67 -28.90 -5.69
N VAL A 136 12.30 -27.62 -5.63
CA VAL A 136 12.56 -26.61 -6.67
C VAL A 136 13.12 -25.35 -6.02
N ASN A 137 14.02 -24.68 -6.73
CA ASN A 137 14.45 -23.34 -6.35
C ASN A 137 13.51 -22.30 -6.97
N ALA A 138 13.42 -21.11 -6.38
CA ALA A 138 12.79 -19.96 -7.02
C ALA A 138 13.38 -19.75 -8.42
N GLY A 139 12.51 -19.59 -9.44
CA GLY A 139 12.94 -19.43 -10.82
C GLY A 139 13.23 -20.73 -11.59
N ASP A 140 13.12 -21.91 -10.98
CA ASP A 140 13.18 -23.17 -11.73
C ASP A 140 12.00 -23.28 -12.72
N VAL A 141 12.24 -23.74 -13.95
CA VAL A 141 11.15 -24.06 -14.89
C VAL A 141 10.39 -25.30 -14.39
N ILE A 142 9.07 -25.19 -14.30
CA ILE A 142 8.16 -26.24 -13.78
C ILE A 142 7.12 -26.71 -14.80
N GLY A 143 7.01 -26.03 -15.93
CA GLY A 143 6.07 -26.33 -17.00
C GLY A 143 6.14 -25.25 -18.08
N ALA A 144 5.28 -25.36 -19.08
CA ALA A 144 5.10 -24.34 -20.10
C ALA A 144 3.62 -23.98 -20.25
N ILE A 145 3.32 -22.79 -20.80
CA ILE A 145 1.95 -22.36 -21.08
C ILE A 145 1.28 -23.35 -22.03
N GLY A 146 0.13 -23.89 -21.60
CA GLY A 146 -0.66 -24.85 -22.36
C GLY A 146 -1.59 -24.19 -23.39
N ASN A 147 -1.97 -24.97 -24.39
CA ASN A 147 -2.98 -24.56 -25.37
C ASN A 147 -4.40 -24.81 -24.85
N VAL A 148 -4.83 -24.02 -23.86
CA VAL A 148 -6.17 -24.10 -23.26
C VAL A 148 -7.19 -23.19 -23.98
N ARG A 149 -8.48 -23.47 -23.79
CA ARG A 149 -9.59 -22.62 -24.26
C ARG A 149 -10.14 -21.76 -23.12
N PRO A 150 -10.50 -20.47 -23.35
CA PRO A 150 -10.76 -19.88 -24.67
C PRO A 150 -9.52 -19.38 -25.40
N ALA A 151 -8.48 -19.02 -24.67
CA ALA A 151 -7.17 -18.66 -25.19
C ALA A 151 -6.08 -19.18 -24.24
N PRO A 152 -4.85 -19.42 -24.71
CA PRO A 152 -3.71 -19.78 -23.85
C PRO A 152 -3.42 -18.73 -22.78
N HIS A 153 -3.23 -19.18 -21.54
CA HIS A 153 -2.86 -18.35 -20.39
C HIS A 153 -2.30 -19.25 -19.26
N LEU A 154 -1.66 -18.63 -18.28
CA LEU A 154 -1.37 -19.25 -16.99
C LEU A 154 -2.48 -18.87 -16.00
N HIS A 155 -3.10 -19.87 -15.38
CA HIS A 155 -3.91 -19.66 -14.18
C HIS A 155 -3.00 -19.77 -12.96
N PHE A 156 -2.82 -18.68 -12.21
CA PHE A 156 -1.94 -18.63 -11.04
C PHE A 156 -2.75 -18.41 -9.76
N GLU A 157 -2.63 -19.31 -8.79
CA GLU A 157 -3.26 -19.13 -7.47
C GLU A 157 -2.23 -19.03 -6.35
N VAL A 158 -2.61 -18.29 -5.31
CA VAL A 158 -1.91 -18.28 -4.03
C VAL A 158 -2.89 -18.69 -2.93
N ARG A 159 -2.46 -19.61 -2.05
CA ARG A 159 -3.27 -20.17 -0.96
C ARG A 159 -2.47 -20.26 0.33
N TYR A 160 -3.13 -20.22 1.48
CA TYR A 160 -2.49 -20.50 2.78
C TYR A 160 -2.76 -21.91 3.31
N GLN A 161 -3.63 -22.68 2.63
CA GLN A 161 -3.94 -24.08 2.95
C GLN A 161 -4.31 -24.88 1.69
N ASP A 162 -4.56 -26.18 1.85
CA ASP A 162 -4.99 -27.11 0.80
C ASP A 162 -4.05 -27.16 -0.42
N GLY A 163 -2.77 -27.39 -0.15
CA GLY A 163 -1.72 -27.47 -1.17
C GLY A 163 -1.62 -28.78 -1.95
N THR A 164 -2.51 -29.76 -1.73
CA THR A 164 -2.38 -31.09 -2.34
C THR A 164 -3.45 -31.40 -3.38
N SER A 165 -4.40 -30.51 -3.60
CA SER A 165 -5.51 -30.70 -4.54
C SER A 165 -5.60 -29.51 -5.50
N PRO A 166 -5.71 -29.75 -6.82
CA PRO A 166 -5.73 -28.67 -7.80
C PRO A 166 -7.03 -27.84 -7.77
N GLY A 167 -8.11 -28.39 -7.20
CA GLY A 167 -9.43 -27.77 -7.24
C GLY A 167 -9.90 -27.51 -8.69
N PRO A 168 -10.99 -26.75 -8.87
CA PRO A 168 -11.56 -26.47 -10.20
C PRO A 168 -11.16 -25.11 -10.80
N GLY A 169 -10.33 -24.30 -10.12
CA GLY A 169 -10.01 -22.92 -10.55
C GLY A 169 -11.13 -21.88 -10.34
N TYR A 170 -12.24 -22.28 -9.72
CA TYR A 170 -13.43 -21.46 -9.52
C TYR A 170 -14.18 -21.83 -8.23
N SER A 171 -14.72 -20.83 -7.53
CA SER A 171 -15.48 -21.00 -6.29
C SER A 171 -16.89 -20.44 -6.39
N TRP A 172 -17.85 -21.07 -5.70
CA TRP A 172 -19.20 -20.52 -5.53
C TRP A 172 -19.25 -19.40 -4.48
N ARG A 173 -18.30 -19.42 -3.54
CA ARG A 173 -18.19 -18.42 -2.49
C ARG A 173 -17.09 -17.43 -2.83
N ASP A 174 -17.21 -16.25 -2.26
CA ASP A 174 -16.22 -15.19 -2.40
C ASP A 174 -14.83 -15.71 -1.94
N PRO A 175 -13.84 -15.78 -2.85
CA PRO A 175 -12.54 -16.35 -2.54
C PRO A 175 -11.73 -15.49 -1.55
N PHE A 176 -12.07 -14.21 -1.36
CA PHE A 176 -11.47 -13.36 -0.31
C PHE A 176 -11.80 -13.86 1.10
N THR A 177 -12.93 -14.56 1.28
CA THR A 177 -13.37 -15.12 2.56
C THR A 177 -12.94 -16.56 2.80
N GLU A 178 -12.23 -17.14 1.84
CA GLU A 178 -11.89 -18.57 1.79
C GLU A 178 -10.35 -18.75 1.89
N ILE A 179 -9.82 -19.79 1.24
CA ILE A 179 -8.43 -20.23 1.36
C ILE A 179 -7.44 -19.47 0.46
N TRP A 180 -7.97 -18.72 -0.50
CA TRP A 180 -7.20 -18.08 -1.55
C TRP A 180 -6.78 -16.67 -1.15
N ARG A 181 -5.74 -16.19 -1.80
CA ARG A 181 -5.28 -14.80 -1.73
C ARG A 181 -5.14 -14.28 -3.15
N GLN A 182 -5.39 -12.99 -3.34
CA GLN A 182 -5.12 -12.34 -4.61
C GLN A 182 -3.61 -12.49 -4.94
N PRO A 183 -3.25 -13.18 -6.03
CA PRO A 183 -1.87 -13.49 -6.33
C PRO A 183 -0.95 -12.27 -6.44
N ALA A 184 -1.37 -11.21 -7.15
CA ALA A 184 -0.57 -10.00 -7.30
C ALA A 184 -0.29 -9.32 -5.97
N LYS A 185 -1.29 -9.25 -5.08
CA LYS A 185 -1.14 -8.75 -3.72
C LYS A 185 -0.17 -9.59 -2.90
N ALA A 186 -0.37 -10.91 -2.89
CA ALA A 186 0.46 -11.82 -2.13
C ALA A 186 1.93 -11.78 -2.57
N VAL A 187 2.20 -11.79 -3.88
CA VAL A 187 3.57 -11.72 -4.42
C VAL A 187 4.23 -10.38 -4.07
N ARG A 188 3.58 -9.24 -4.36
CA ARG A 188 4.15 -7.90 -4.12
C ARG A 188 4.43 -7.66 -2.64
N ASN A 189 3.45 -7.94 -1.79
CA ASN A 189 3.60 -7.78 -0.34
C ASN A 189 4.73 -8.65 0.20
N GLN A 190 4.76 -9.93 -0.19
CA GLN A 190 5.79 -10.84 0.28
C GLN A 190 7.19 -10.45 -0.24
N GLN A 191 7.31 -9.92 -1.46
CA GLN A 191 8.57 -9.33 -1.94
C GLN A 191 9.04 -8.19 -1.04
N ALA A 192 8.16 -7.28 -0.63
CA ALA A 192 8.50 -6.20 0.29
C ALA A 192 8.89 -6.72 1.68
N TRP A 193 8.17 -7.71 2.20
CA TRP A 193 8.39 -8.27 3.54
C TRP A 193 9.66 -9.10 3.66
N LEU A 194 10.17 -9.64 2.54
CA LEU A 194 11.43 -10.39 2.50
C LEU A 194 12.66 -9.49 2.37
N GLN A 195 12.48 -8.18 2.14
CA GLN A 195 13.61 -7.27 2.03
C GLN A 195 14.32 -7.11 3.38
N PRO A 196 15.67 -6.94 3.40
CA PRO A 196 16.42 -6.74 4.63
C PRO A 196 15.99 -5.54 5.47
N ALA A 197 15.33 -4.54 4.86
CA ALA A 197 14.84 -3.35 5.55
C ALA A 197 13.54 -3.58 6.31
N PHE A 198 12.75 -4.60 5.96
CA PHE A 198 11.47 -4.89 6.61
C PHE A 198 11.66 -5.22 8.09
N ARG A 199 10.79 -4.68 8.95
CA ARG A 199 10.84 -4.92 10.40
C ARG A 199 9.54 -5.47 10.94
N TRP A 200 8.42 -4.89 10.55
CA TRP A 200 7.11 -5.32 11.00
C TRP A 200 6.03 -4.87 10.02
N ARG A 201 4.87 -5.50 10.12
CA ARG A 201 3.62 -5.05 9.50
C ARG A 201 2.46 -5.21 10.45
N LEU A 202 1.43 -4.44 10.18
CA LEU A 202 0.11 -4.54 10.79
C LEU A 202 -0.89 -4.66 9.65
N ASP A 203 -1.60 -5.79 9.60
CA ASP A 203 -2.70 -6.00 8.66
C ASP A 203 -3.97 -5.32 9.20
N LEU A 204 -4.69 -4.63 8.31
CA LEU A 204 -5.94 -3.93 8.53
C LEU A 204 -7.10 -4.71 7.89
N ALA A 205 -8.34 -4.38 8.27
CA ALA A 205 -9.53 -5.04 7.72
C ALA A 205 -9.98 -4.44 6.39
N ASP A 206 -9.72 -3.16 6.14
CA ASP A 206 -10.16 -2.44 4.94
C ASP A 206 -9.04 -2.36 3.88
N GLU A 207 -9.35 -2.76 2.65
CA GLU A 207 -8.47 -2.68 1.47
C GLU A 207 -8.18 -1.23 1.03
N ALA A 208 -9.02 -0.27 1.41
CA ALA A 208 -8.72 1.15 1.24
C ALA A 208 -7.63 1.63 2.21
N GLY A 209 -7.37 0.88 3.28
CA GLY A 209 -6.41 1.20 4.33
C GLY A 209 -7.01 1.90 5.54
N PRO A 210 -6.19 2.54 6.39
CA PRO A 210 -6.72 3.17 7.58
C PRO A 210 -7.67 4.29 7.17
N ILE A 211 -8.78 4.49 7.89
CA ILE A 211 -9.84 5.45 7.50
C ILE A 211 -9.30 6.89 7.37
N ALA A 212 -8.26 7.19 8.15
CA ALA A 212 -7.56 8.45 8.17
C ALA A 212 -6.07 8.22 8.39
N PRO A 213 -5.22 9.23 8.12
CA PRO A 213 -3.82 9.21 8.52
C PRO A 213 -3.63 8.72 9.97
N PRO A 214 -2.80 7.69 10.21
CA PRO A 214 -2.42 7.30 11.57
C PRO A 214 -1.81 8.47 12.32
N LEU A 215 -2.07 8.52 13.63
CA LEU A 215 -1.44 9.49 14.53
C LEU A 215 -0.22 8.84 15.20
N GLU A 216 0.97 9.32 14.88
CA GLU A 216 2.20 8.98 15.61
C GLU A 216 2.28 9.76 16.93
N LEU A 217 2.59 9.06 18.01
CA LEU A 217 2.78 9.65 19.33
C LEU A 217 4.27 9.86 19.63
N ASP A 218 4.59 10.61 20.68
CA ASP A 218 5.97 10.91 21.11
C ASP A 218 6.84 9.66 21.39
N ASP A 219 6.22 8.51 21.65
CA ASP A 219 6.92 7.23 21.83
C ASP A 219 7.01 6.39 20.55
N HIS A 220 6.73 6.98 19.38
CA HIS A 220 6.64 6.39 18.04
C HIS A 220 5.61 5.27 17.87
N SER A 221 4.73 5.08 18.87
CA SER A 221 3.56 4.23 18.70
C SER A 221 2.55 4.94 17.80
N LEU A 222 1.77 4.15 17.06
CA LEU A 222 0.73 4.67 16.19
C LEU A 222 -0.63 4.40 16.78
N LEU A 223 -1.50 5.41 16.74
CA LEU A 223 -2.95 5.25 16.78
C LEU A 223 -3.47 5.20 15.36
N TYR A 224 -4.33 4.23 15.08
CA TYR A 224 -4.88 4.01 13.75
C TYR A 224 -6.36 3.64 13.81
N LEU A 225 -7.09 4.04 12.77
CA LEU A 225 -8.50 3.71 12.57
C LEU A 225 -8.64 2.65 11.49
N ASP A 226 -9.33 1.56 11.81
CA ASP A 226 -9.54 0.41 10.93
C ASP A 226 -10.98 -0.09 11.07
N ALA A 227 -11.82 0.19 10.06
CA ALA A 227 -13.27 0.08 10.18
C ALA A 227 -13.77 0.79 11.46
N ASP A 228 -14.68 0.18 12.23
CA ASP A 228 -15.18 0.76 13.48
C ASP A 228 -14.27 0.43 14.69
N ARG A 229 -12.94 0.47 14.51
CA ARG A 229 -11.96 0.20 15.57
C ARG A 229 -10.91 1.28 15.65
N LEU A 230 -10.53 1.59 16.90
CA LEU A 230 -9.31 2.33 17.21
C LEU A 230 -8.29 1.35 17.79
N GLY A 231 -7.11 1.31 17.20
CA GLY A 231 -5.99 0.50 17.67
C GLY A 231 -4.79 1.34 18.04
N ARG A 232 -3.96 0.80 18.94
CA ARG A 232 -2.62 1.29 19.20
C ARG A 232 -1.58 0.21 18.96
N VAL A 233 -0.52 0.55 18.25
CA VAL A 233 0.60 -0.34 17.93
C VAL A 233 1.92 0.30 18.34
N THR A 234 2.82 -0.48 18.92
CA THR A 234 4.16 -0.03 19.31
C THR A 234 5.03 0.30 18.08
N PRO A 235 6.18 0.97 18.28
CA PRO A 235 7.13 1.26 17.19
C PRO A 235 7.66 0.02 16.46
N ASP A 236 7.61 -1.16 17.11
CA ASP A 236 8.02 -2.45 16.58
C ASP A 236 6.84 -3.32 16.08
N GLY A 237 5.64 -2.75 15.94
CA GLY A 237 4.50 -3.43 15.32
C GLY A 237 3.64 -4.31 16.23
N ARG A 238 3.88 -4.32 17.55
CA ARG A 238 3.05 -5.08 18.51
C ARG A 238 1.80 -4.31 18.86
N SER A 239 0.64 -4.95 18.75
CA SER A 239 -0.61 -4.35 19.21
C SER A 239 -0.61 -4.20 20.73
N LEU A 240 -0.81 -2.98 21.22
CA LEU A 240 -0.98 -2.69 22.65
C LEU A 240 -2.42 -2.92 23.08
N TRP A 241 -3.36 -2.35 22.33
CA TRP A 241 -4.79 -2.51 22.55
C TRP A 241 -5.57 -2.19 21.27
N ARG A 242 -6.81 -2.68 21.24
CA ARG A 242 -7.82 -2.38 20.20
C ARG A 242 -9.16 -2.24 20.90
N ILE A 243 -9.89 -1.18 20.58
CA ILE A 243 -11.25 -0.95 21.08
C ILE A 243 -12.21 -0.90 19.88
N ASN A 244 -13.39 -1.50 20.05
CA ASN A 244 -14.48 -1.29 19.11
C ASN A 244 -15.15 0.04 19.45
N LEU A 245 -15.39 0.85 18.43
CA LEU A 245 -16.08 2.11 18.55
C LEU A 245 -17.58 1.89 18.33
N GLU A 246 -18.42 2.56 19.12
CA GLU A 246 -19.88 2.52 18.94
C GLU A 246 -20.35 3.41 17.78
N ARG A 247 -19.46 4.27 17.27
CA ARG A 247 -19.71 5.28 16.25
C ARG A 247 -18.60 5.24 15.22
N HIS A 248 -18.96 5.50 13.97
CA HIS A 248 -18.02 5.56 12.87
C HIS A 248 -17.09 6.76 13.02
N ALA A 249 -15.80 6.49 13.26
CA ALA A 249 -14.76 7.50 13.37
C ALA A 249 -14.18 7.82 12.00
N VAL A 250 -13.91 9.10 11.76
CA VAL A 250 -13.38 9.60 10.48
C VAL A 250 -12.00 10.22 10.60
N ALA A 251 -11.51 10.52 11.81
CA ALA A 251 -10.14 10.98 12.03
C ALA A 251 -9.66 10.72 13.46
N ILE A 252 -8.34 10.57 13.61
CA ILE A 252 -7.62 10.59 14.88
C ILE A 252 -6.49 11.61 14.75
N THR A 253 -6.49 12.65 15.60
CA THR A 253 -5.55 13.78 15.50
C THR A 253 -4.99 14.14 16.87
N GLN A 254 -3.95 14.96 16.91
CA GLN A 254 -3.45 15.53 18.16
C GLN A 254 -4.15 16.86 18.44
N HIS A 255 -4.59 17.06 19.69
CA HIS A 255 -5.13 18.33 20.15
C HIS A 255 -4.77 18.55 21.62
N GLU A 256 -4.07 19.65 21.90
CA GLU A 256 -3.56 20.00 23.23
C GLU A 256 -2.74 18.86 23.88
N GLY A 257 -1.86 18.23 23.09
CA GLY A 257 -0.99 17.14 23.54
C GLY A 257 -1.71 15.82 23.82
N ARG A 258 -2.99 15.69 23.46
CA ARG A 258 -3.77 14.46 23.65
C ARG A 258 -4.40 14.00 22.33
N PRO A 259 -4.56 12.70 22.11
CA PRO A 259 -5.31 12.20 20.97
C PRO A 259 -6.78 12.60 21.03
N LEU A 260 -7.30 13.04 19.89
CA LEU A 260 -8.68 13.45 19.67
C LEU A 260 -9.27 12.63 18.53
N LEU A 261 -10.32 11.87 18.84
CA LEU A 261 -11.08 11.08 17.89
C LEU A 261 -12.26 11.91 17.37
N THR A 262 -12.42 11.99 16.05
CA THR A 262 -13.53 12.69 15.39
C THR A 262 -14.45 11.67 14.73
N TYR A 263 -15.76 11.81 14.94
CA TYR A 263 -16.78 10.92 14.41
C TYR A 263 -17.56 11.55 13.25
N ALA A 264 -18.14 10.71 12.38
CA ALA A 264 -18.91 11.14 11.22
C ALA A 264 -20.18 11.94 11.57
N ASP A 265 -20.69 11.77 12.78
CA ASP A 265 -21.84 12.53 13.29
C ASP A 265 -21.45 13.93 13.81
N GLY A 266 -20.17 14.28 13.77
CA GLY A 266 -19.65 15.57 14.24
C GLY A 266 -19.20 15.58 15.68
N SER A 267 -19.44 14.51 16.44
CA SER A 267 -18.92 14.43 17.81
C SER A 267 -17.41 14.26 17.79
N MET A 268 -16.73 14.83 18.79
CA MET A 268 -15.29 14.66 18.99
C MET A 268 -15.04 14.23 20.43
N GLN A 269 -14.11 13.29 20.63
CA GLN A 269 -13.87 12.65 21.92
C GLN A 269 -12.39 12.45 22.19
N ARG A 270 -11.94 12.83 23.39
CA ARG A 270 -10.55 12.59 23.80
C ARG A 270 -10.31 11.11 24.06
N VAL A 271 -9.13 10.65 23.67
CA VAL A 271 -8.67 9.28 23.93
C VAL A 271 -7.49 9.34 24.90
N ASN A 272 -7.54 8.55 25.95
CA ASN A 272 -6.41 8.37 26.85
C ASN A 272 -5.42 7.35 26.27
N ILE A 273 -4.18 7.42 26.74
CA ILE A 273 -3.07 6.60 26.22
C ILE A 273 -3.28 5.08 26.43
N ASP A 274 -4.12 4.71 27.40
CA ASP A 274 -4.54 3.35 27.74
C ASP A 274 -5.74 2.85 26.91
N GLY A 275 -6.26 3.68 25.99
CA GLY A 275 -7.40 3.38 25.13
C GLY A 275 -8.75 3.72 25.74
N THR A 276 -8.81 4.25 26.96
CA THR A 276 -10.09 4.70 27.54
C THR A 276 -10.57 5.99 26.87
N LEU A 277 -11.87 6.04 26.56
CA LEU A 277 -12.51 7.22 25.98
C LEU A 277 -12.92 8.19 27.10
N ALA A 278 -12.57 9.46 26.94
CA ALA A 278 -12.79 10.51 27.94
C ALA A 278 -13.90 11.47 27.49
N GLU A 279 -13.77 12.76 27.83
CA GLU A 279 -14.72 13.80 27.50
C GLU A 279 -15.02 13.87 26.00
N ARG A 280 -16.29 14.11 25.69
CA ARG A 280 -16.84 14.20 24.35
C ARG A 280 -17.71 15.45 24.25
N TRP A 281 -17.66 16.10 23.09
CA TRP A 281 -18.53 17.21 22.74
C TRP A 281 -19.10 17.01 21.34
N GLU A 282 -20.16 17.78 21.05
CA GLU A 282 -20.87 17.77 19.78
C GLU A 282 -20.60 19.09 19.04
N THR A 283 -20.36 19.01 17.74
CA THR A 283 -20.12 20.21 16.90
C THR A 283 -21.35 20.63 16.10
N GLY A 284 -22.35 19.76 15.98
CA GLY A 284 -23.61 20.03 15.29
C GLY A 284 -23.55 19.94 13.76
N VAL A 285 -22.46 19.39 13.20
CA VAL A 285 -22.25 19.23 11.76
C VAL A 285 -21.84 17.79 11.46
N THR A 286 -22.32 17.22 10.35
CA THR A 286 -21.85 15.90 9.91
C THR A 286 -20.51 16.02 9.20
N LEU A 287 -19.66 15.02 9.39
CA LEU A 287 -18.29 14.96 8.88
C LEU A 287 -18.09 13.66 8.09
N GLY A 288 -17.23 13.73 7.08
CA GLY A 288 -16.72 12.62 6.30
C GLY A 288 -15.21 12.60 6.40
N GLU A 289 -14.53 12.34 5.28
CA GLU A 289 -13.08 12.20 5.24
C GLU A 289 -12.34 13.51 5.63
N PRO A 290 -11.22 13.41 6.36
CA PRO A 290 -10.37 14.54 6.66
C PRO A 290 -9.69 15.01 5.36
N VAL A 291 -9.74 16.31 5.12
CA VAL A 291 -9.12 16.96 3.94
C VAL A 291 -7.78 17.58 4.32
N ILE A 292 -7.75 18.33 5.42
CA ILE A 292 -6.53 18.93 5.98
C ILE A 292 -6.49 18.66 7.47
N VAL A 293 -5.36 18.14 7.95
CA VAL A 293 -5.09 17.90 9.36
C VAL A 293 -3.77 18.59 9.72
N GLN A 294 -3.88 19.82 10.23
CA GLN A 294 -2.78 20.63 10.75
C GLN A 294 -3.15 21.17 12.13
N ASP A 295 -2.17 21.56 12.93
CA ASP A 295 -2.41 22.01 14.32
C ASP A 295 -3.41 23.17 14.40
N ASP A 296 -3.29 24.16 13.53
CA ASP A 296 -4.15 25.35 13.52
C ASP A 296 -5.37 25.23 12.58
N LEU A 297 -5.40 24.22 11.70
CA LEU A 297 -6.41 24.08 10.67
C LEU A 297 -6.83 22.62 10.49
N LEU A 298 -8.11 22.35 10.77
CA LEU A 298 -8.71 21.04 10.58
C LEU A 298 -9.93 21.18 9.69
N ILE A 299 -9.87 20.57 8.51
CA ILE A 299 -10.91 20.64 7.49
C ILE A 299 -11.36 19.24 7.15
N PHE A 300 -12.67 19.04 7.14
CA PHE A 300 -13.31 17.82 6.68
C PHE A 300 -14.17 18.10 5.46
N HIS A 301 -14.30 17.10 4.60
CA HIS A 301 -15.40 17.03 3.66
C HIS A 301 -16.61 16.39 4.36
N ASN A 302 -17.83 16.68 3.92
CA ASN A 302 -19.02 16.01 4.40
C ASN A 302 -19.83 15.37 3.26
N PRO A 303 -20.75 14.43 3.57
CA PRO A 303 -21.53 13.74 2.54
C PRO A 303 -22.41 14.63 1.63
N ASN A 304 -22.60 15.91 1.99
CA ASN A 304 -23.38 16.89 1.23
C ASN A 304 -22.49 17.79 0.34
N ASN A 305 -21.28 17.35 -0.02
CA ASN A 305 -20.33 18.13 -0.81
C ASN A 305 -19.98 19.49 -0.19
N THR A 306 -19.81 19.52 1.12
CA THR A 306 -19.43 20.74 1.85
C THR A 306 -18.14 20.53 2.62
N LEU A 307 -17.22 21.47 2.54
CA LEU A 307 -16.08 21.55 3.44
C LEU A 307 -16.50 22.20 4.74
N VAL A 308 -16.02 21.65 5.84
CA VAL A 308 -16.25 22.14 7.19
C VAL A 308 -14.89 22.35 7.84
N ALA A 309 -14.57 23.60 8.17
CA ALA A 309 -13.34 23.94 8.89
C ALA A 309 -13.63 24.21 10.35
N PHE A 310 -12.77 23.70 11.22
CA PHE A 310 -12.79 23.95 12.66
C PHE A 310 -11.71 24.96 13.05
N GLY A 311 -12.04 25.81 14.03
CA GLY A 311 -11.05 26.65 14.67
C GLY A 311 -10.05 25.84 15.53
N PRO A 312 -9.03 26.49 16.11
CA PRO A 312 -8.05 25.83 16.97
C PRO A 312 -8.66 25.17 18.21
N ASP A 313 -9.83 25.61 18.66
CA ASP A 313 -10.55 25.04 19.81
C ASP A 313 -11.18 23.66 19.55
N ARG A 314 -11.22 23.22 18.28
CA ARG A 314 -11.85 21.96 17.80
C ARG A 314 -13.31 21.81 18.23
N GLN A 315 -13.99 22.91 18.51
CA GLN A 315 -15.36 22.94 18.99
C GLN A 315 -16.23 23.82 18.10
N THR A 316 -15.68 24.92 17.59
CA THR A 316 -16.41 25.87 16.76
C THR A 316 -16.10 25.65 15.28
N VAL A 317 -17.17 25.58 14.48
CA VAL A 317 -17.05 25.62 13.02
C VAL A 317 -16.64 27.04 12.63
N ALA A 318 -15.44 27.19 12.08
CA ALA A 318 -14.90 28.46 11.65
C ALA A 318 -15.56 28.95 10.35
N TRP A 319 -15.72 28.05 9.38
CA TRP A 319 -16.39 28.32 8.11
C TRP A 319 -16.87 27.03 7.46
N GLN A 320 -17.77 27.17 6.49
CA GLN A 320 -18.22 26.09 5.61
C GLN A 320 -18.22 26.56 4.16
N LEU A 321 -17.85 25.67 3.25
CA LEU A 321 -17.88 25.94 1.81
C LEU A 321 -18.62 24.80 1.09
N ALA A 322 -19.80 25.11 0.55
CA ALA A 322 -20.62 24.16 -0.21
C ALA A 322 -20.09 23.94 -1.63
N ASP A 323 -20.70 22.98 -2.33
CA ASP A 323 -20.41 22.60 -3.72
C ASP A 323 -18.97 22.18 -3.99
N VAL A 324 -18.34 21.53 -3.01
CA VAL A 324 -17.00 20.95 -3.12
C VAL A 324 -17.10 19.44 -3.33
N PRO A 325 -16.76 18.91 -4.52
CA PRO A 325 -16.72 17.46 -4.76
C PRO A 325 -15.69 16.74 -3.87
N PRO A 326 -15.72 15.40 -3.80
CA PRO A 326 -14.72 14.62 -3.07
C PRO A 326 -13.28 15.00 -3.46
N VAL A 327 -12.45 15.25 -2.44
CA VAL A 327 -11.08 15.75 -2.58
C VAL A 327 -10.11 14.59 -2.54
N VAL A 328 -9.15 14.53 -3.48
CA VAL A 328 -8.07 13.54 -3.50
C VAL A 328 -6.74 14.08 -3.02
N ARG A 329 -6.54 15.40 -3.11
CA ARG A 329 -5.35 16.09 -2.59
C ARG A 329 -5.74 17.45 -2.07
N ALA A 330 -5.13 17.84 -0.97
CA ALA A 330 -5.26 19.17 -0.43
C ALA A 330 -3.90 19.63 0.06
N GLU A 331 -3.65 20.93 -0.05
CA GLU A 331 -2.47 21.58 0.50
C GLU A 331 -2.89 22.97 0.98
N ALA A 332 -2.50 23.33 2.19
CA ALA A 332 -2.77 24.65 2.75
C ALA A 332 -1.47 25.43 2.84
N SER A 333 -1.36 26.48 2.04
CA SER A 333 -0.36 27.51 2.25
C SER A 333 -0.91 28.55 3.25
N GLY A 334 -0.04 29.45 3.73
CA GLY A 334 -0.48 30.56 4.58
C GLY A 334 -1.45 31.54 3.90
N GLN A 335 -1.62 31.45 2.57
CA GLN A 335 -2.42 32.37 1.77
C GLN A 335 -3.61 31.72 1.07
N VAL A 336 -3.49 30.47 0.64
CA VAL A 336 -4.50 29.75 -0.15
C VAL A 336 -4.51 28.28 0.22
N ILE A 337 -5.70 27.71 0.28
CA ILE A 337 -5.95 26.28 0.36
C ILE A 337 -6.24 25.77 -1.05
N GLY A 338 -5.36 24.91 -1.56
CA GLY A 338 -5.55 24.22 -2.83
C GLY A 338 -6.21 22.88 -2.62
N LEU A 339 -7.19 22.55 -3.47
CA LEU A 339 -7.89 21.28 -3.44
C LEU A 339 -7.96 20.69 -4.84
N VAL A 340 -7.60 19.42 -4.99
CA VAL A 340 -7.78 18.66 -6.22
C VAL A 340 -8.85 17.61 -5.96
N THR A 341 -9.88 17.59 -6.79
CA THR A 341 -11.02 16.67 -6.66
C THR A 341 -10.82 15.39 -7.47
N GLN A 342 -11.64 14.37 -7.18
CA GLN A 342 -11.67 13.10 -7.94
C GLN A 342 -11.98 13.30 -9.44
N THR A 343 -12.63 14.42 -9.80
CA THR A 343 -12.95 14.79 -11.18
C THR A 343 -11.90 15.70 -11.82
N ASN A 344 -10.71 15.83 -11.21
CA ASN A 344 -9.62 16.69 -11.65
C ASN A 344 -9.97 18.19 -11.69
N GLU A 345 -10.86 18.67 -10.83
CA GLU A 345 -11.02 20.11 -10.59
C GLU A 345 -10.00 20.58 -9.55
N LEU A 346 -9.30 21.69 -9.85
CA LEU A 346 -8.50 22.46 -8.91
C LEU A 346 -9.35 23.61 -8.35
N LEU A 347 -9.58 23.61 -7.05
CA LEU A 347 -10.22 24.72 -6.33
C LEU A 347 -9.16 25.45 -5.52
N SER A 348 -9.20 26.78 -5.56
CA SER A 348 -8.41 27.65 -4.69
C SER A 348 -9.36 28.32 -3.70
N VAL A 349 -9.11 28.13 -2.41
CA VAL A 349 -9.98 28.58 -1.32
C VAL A 349 -9.16 29.48 -0.38
N SER A 350 -9.73 30.60 0.05
CA SER A 350 -9.06 31.47 1.02
C SER A 350 -8.98 30.78 2.40
N PRO A 351 -8.07 31.18 3.29
CA PRO A 351 -8.01 30.62 4.65
C PRO A 351 -9.30 30.86 5.47
N GLN A 352 -10.15 31.80 5.02
CA GLN A 352 -11.46 32.11 5.60
C GLN A 352 -12.62 31.36 4.93
N GLY A 353 -12.34 30.43 4.01
CA GLY A 353 -13.35 29.56 3.40
C GLY A 353 -14.06 30.14 2.17
N ALA A 354 -13.54 31.21 1.56
CA ALA A 354 -14.11 31.76 0.33
C ALA A 354 -13.50 31.07 -0.91
N LEU A 355 -14.33 30.62 -1.85
CA LEU A 355 -13.83 30.12 -3.14
C LEU A 355 -13.25 31.28 -3.97
N LEU A 356 -11.98 31.18 -4.33
CA LEU A 356 -11.23 32.18 -5.11
C LEU A 356 -11.22 31.84 -6.61
N ASP A 357 -10.89 30.60 -6.95
CA ASP A 357 -10.87 30.09 -8.33
C ASP A 357 -11.32 28.63 -8.39
N ARG A 358 -11.84 28.21 -9.55
CA ARG A 358 -12.15 26.82 -9.88
C ARG A 358 -11.74 26.54 -11.32
N ALA A 359 -10.94 25.51 -11.52
CA ALA A 359 -10.42 25.15 -12.84
C ALA A 359 -10.48 23.65 -13.10
N GLN A 360 -10.96 23.26 -14.28
CA GLN A 360 -10.87 21.87 -14.74
C GLN A 360 -9.46 21.58 -15.25
N LEU A 361 -8.84 20.52 -14.73
CA LEU A 361 -7.54 20.03 -15.17
C LEU A 361 -7.70 18.81 -16.09
N ARG A 362 -6.66 18.53 -16.88
CA ARG A 362 -6.58 17.32 -17.73
C ARG A 362 -6.21 16.07 -16.94
N SER A 363 -5.43 16.24 -15.88
CA SER A 363 -4.97 15.22 -14.95
C SER A 363 -5.02 15.77 -13.53
N ALA A 364 -5.00 14.89 -12.52
CA ALA A 364 -4.89 15.30 -11.14
C ALA A 364 -3.60 16.11 -10.94
N ALA A 365 -3.70 17.31 -10.36
CA ALA A 365 -2.52 18.09 -10.02
C ALA A 365 -1.88 17.56 -8.73
N SER A 366 -0.56 17.61 -8.64
CA SER A 366 0.13 17.66 -7.35
C SER A 366 0.13 19.08 -6.82
N LEU A 367 -0.01 19.23 -5.51
CA LEU A 367 0.09 20.50 -4.81
C LEU A 367 1.31 20.48 -3.89
N ASP A 368 1.93 21.65 -3.72
CA ASP A 368 3.00 21.86 -2.76
C ASP A 368 3.14 23.35 -2.42
N THR A 369 3.79 23.68 -1.31
CA THR A 369 4.00 25.06 -0.85
C THR A 369 5.45 25.48 -1.05
N ALA A 370 5.70 26.49 -1.87
CA ALA A 370 7.05 27.02 -2.10
C ALA A 370 7.57 27.79 -0.86
N PRO A 371 8.89 28.01 -0.71
CA PRO A 371 9.47 28.68 0.47
C PRO A 371 8.99 30.12 0.68
N ASN A 372 8.48 30.76 -0.37
CA ASN A 372 7.86 32.09 -0.30
C ASN A 372 6.44 32.07 0.30
N GLY A 373 5.91 30.89 0.65
CA GLY A 373 4.58 30.69 1.22
C GLY A 373 3.44 30.65 0.20
N GLU A 374 3.76 30.68 -1.10
CA GLU A 374 2.75 30.57 -2.15
C GLU A 374 2.52 29.11 -2.54
N LEU A 375 1.27 28.81 -2.89
CA LEU A 375 0.87 27.48 -3.32
C LEU A 375 1.33 27.24 -4.77
N ARG A 376 1.72 26.01 -5.07
CA ARG A 376 2.13 25.54 -6.39
C ARG A 376 1.26 24.37 -6.81
N ALA A 377 0.90 24.33 -8.09
CA ALA A 377 0.17 23.23 -8.68
C ALA A 377 0.92 22.70 -9.90
N TYR A 378 1.15 21.39 -9.94
CA TYR A 378 1.83 20.71 -11.02
C TYR A 378 0.90 19.69 -11.68
N SER A 379 0.66 19.79 -12.98
CA SER A 379 -0.22 18.86 -13.72
C SER A 379 0.23 18.69 -15.18
N GLY A 380 -0.55 17.98 -15.99
CA GLY A 380 -0.23 17.76 -17.41
C GLY A 380 -0.18 19.01 -18.29
N ASN A 381 -0.55 20.18 -17.79
CA ASN A 381 -0.39 21.44 -18.51
C ASN A 381 0.88 22.24 -18.08
N GLY A 382 1.67 21.76 -17.11
CA GLY A 382 2.85 22.47 -16.57
C GLY A 382 2.80 22.73 -15.05
N LEU A 383 3.55 23.75 -14.61
CA LEU A 383 3.68 24.17 -13.21
C LEU A 383 3.21 25.62 -13.03
N TRP A 384 2.31 25.87 -12.08
CA TRP A 384 1.74 27.19 -11.80
C TRP A 384 1.90 27.60 -10.34
N ALA A 385 2.06 28.90 -10.15
CA ALA A 385 1.89 29.59 -8.88
C ALA A 385 0.44 30.02 -8.73
N ILE A 386 -0.14 29.74 -7.57
CA ILE A 386 -1.47 30.21 -7.19
C ILE A 386 -1.27 31.34 -6.18
N LEU A 387 -1.64 32.55 -6.61
CA LEU A 387 -1.51 33.76 -5.81
C LEU A 387 -2.62 33.86 -4.77
N ALA A 388 -2.47 34.75 -3.79
CA ALA A 388 -3.42 34.95 -2.69
C ALA A 388 -4.86 35.29 -3.12
N ASP A 389 -5.05 35.83 -4.33
CA ASP A 389 -6.37 36.14 -4.91
C ASP A 389 -6.94 34.98 -5.75
N GLY A 390 -6.24 33.84 -5.82
CA GLY A 390 -6.58 32.68 -6.64
C GLY A 390 -6.09 32.76 -8.09
N ALA A 391 -5.46 33.87 -8.50
CA ALA A 391 -4.91 33.98 -9.85
C ALA A 391 -3.78 32.97 -10.05
N ARG A 392 -3.75 32.37 -11.25
CA ARG A 392 -2.73 31.40 -11.65
C ARG A 392 -1.76 32.02 -12.64
N ILE A 393 -0.47 31.97 -12.31
CA ILE A 393 0.62 32.38 -13.21
C ILE A 393 1.56 31.19 -13.46
N VAL A 394 2.22 31.19 -14.62
CA VAL A 394 3.23 30.17 -14.92
C VAL A 394 4.40 30.35 -13.96
N ASP A 395 4.78 29.28 -13.28
CA ASP A 395 5.88 29.30 -12.30
C ASP A 395 7.21 28.87 -12.94
N MET A 396 7.16 27.92 -13.88
CA MET A 396 8.32 27.52 -14.67
C MET A 396 7.90 27.27 -16.13
N ASP A 397 8.44 28.09 -17.04
CA ASP A 397 8.26 27.91 -18.47
C ASP A 397 8.90 26.59 -18.93
N GLY A 398 8.14 25.78 -19.68
CA GLY A 398 8.63 24.51 -20.21
C GLY A 398 8.75 23.40 -19.17
N ALA A 399 8.07 23.50 -18.02
CA ALA A 399 7.95 22.39 -17.08
C ALA A 399 7.45 21.11 -17.79
N PRO A 400 8.06 19.94 -17.55
CA PRO A 400 7.64 18.70 -18.18
C PRO A 400 6.17 18.43 -17.85
N PRO A 401 5.33 18.03 -18.80
CA PRO A 401 3.92 17.76 -18.52
C PRO A 401 3.81 16.52 -17.64
N GLY A 402 3.18 16.65 -16.47
CA GLY A 402 2.89 15.50 -15.62
C GLY A 402 1.68 14.68 -16.10
N ASP A 403 1.39 13.59 -15.41
CA ASP A 403 0.17 12.80 -15.57
C ASP A 403 -0.65 12.75 -14.26
N ASN A 404 -1.49 11.73 -14.06
CA ASN A 404 -2.22 11.55 -12.79
C ASN A 404 -1.30 11.12 -11.63
N SER A 405 -0.08 10.70 -11.96
CA SER A 405 0.98 10.28 -11.05
C SER A 405 2.04 11.35 -10.86
N ALA A 406 1.75 12.59 -11.29
CA ALA A 406 2.65 13.70 -11.11
C ALA A 406 2.85 14.02 -9.61
N ALA A 407 4.07 14.39 -9.23
CA ALA A 407 4.40 14.95 -7.91
C ALA A 407 5.34 16.14 -8.06
N ALA A 408 5.14 17.16 -7.24
CA ALA A 408 6.05 18.29 -7.11
C ALA A 408 6.55 18.37 -5.65
N LEU A 409 7.79 18.83 -5.48
CA LEU A 409 8.37 19.16 -4.20
C LEU A 409 9.32 20.35 -4.33
N TYR A 410 9.08 21.35 -3.49
CA TYR A 410 9.91 22.47 -3.18
C TYR A 410 10.64 22.23 -1.87
N THR A 411 11.96 22.37 -1.89
CA THR A 411 12.77 22.27 -0.68
C THR A 411 12.91 23.63 0.00
N ALA A 412 13.37 23.65 1.25
CA ALA A 412 13.65 24.89 1.96
C ALA A 412 14.70 25.78 1.26
N ASP A 413 15.58 25.18 0.45
CA ASP A 413 16.59 25.86 -0.35
C ASP A 413 16.06 26.34 -1.73
N ASP A 414 14.74 26.25 -1.97
CA ASP A 414 14.06 26.58 -3.24
C ASP A 414 14.55 25.75 -4.45
N GLU A 415 15.16 24.59 -4.20
CA GLU A 415 15.31 23.54 -5.22
C GLU A 415 13.95 22.90 -5.51
N LEU A 416 13.72 22.56 -6.78
CA LEU A 416 12.46 22.02 -7.29
C LEU A 416 12.66 20.60 -7.83
N TYR A 417 11.79 19.70 -7.41
CA TYR A 417 11.73 18.33 -7.90
C TYR A 417 10.36 18.06 -8.52
N LEU A 418 10.35 17.57 -9.76
CA LEU A 418 9.13 17.22 -10.49
C LEU A 418 9.19 15.77 -10.95
N TYR A 419 8.24 14.95 -10.51
CA TYR A 419 8.03 13.62 -11.05
C TYR A 419 6.89 13.66 -12.06
N ASP A 420 7.15 13.31 -13.32
CA ASP A 420 6.15 13.41 -14.40
C ASP A 420 5.29 12.15 -14.60
N GLY A 421 5.43 11.15 -13.73
CA GLY A 421 4.84 9.82 -13.86
C GLY A 421 5.83 8.77 -14.41
N SER A 422 7.02 9.20 -14.84
CA SER A 422 8.05 8.30 -15.36
C SER A 422 9.47 8.73 -14.99
N VAL A 423 9.76 10.03 -15.09
CA VAL A 423 11.06 10.65 -14.86
C VAL A 423 10.95 11.61 -13.68
N LEU A 424 11.91 11.55 -12.77
CA LEU A 424 12.11 12.56 -11.73
C LEU A 424 13.16 13.56 -12.22
N HIS A 425 12.77 14.83 -12.26
CA HIS A 425 13.58 15.96 -12.69
C HIS A 425 13.94 16.81 -11.47
N ALA A 426 15.20 17.26 -11.38
CA ALA A 426 15.68 18.13 -10.33
C ALA A 426 16.20 19.45 -10.90
N TYR A 427 15.73 20.55 -10.35
CA TYR A 427 16.09 21.90 -10.74
C TYR A 427 16.68 22.67 -9.56
N ASP A 428 17.63 23.55 -9.84
CA ASP A 428 18.12 24.48 -8.84
C ASP A 428 17.14 25.66 -8.60
N GLN A 429 17.52 26.56 -7.69
CA GLN A 429 16.80 27.79 -7.38
C GLN A 429 16.62 28.75 -8.58
N SER A 430 17.43 28.60 -9.64
CA SER A 430 17.30 29.38 -10.88
C SER A 430 16.46 28.65 -11.93
N ARG A 431 15.81 27.54 -11.55
CA ARG A 431 15.05 26.63 -12.41
C ARG A 431 15.90 26.02 -13.53
N LEU A 432 17.21 25.88 -13.34
CA LEU A 432 18.10 25.14 -14.24
C LEU A 432 18.12 23.66 -13.87
N LEU A 433 17.95 22.79 -14.87
CA LEU A 433 17.99 21.34 -14.68
C LEU A 433 19.37 20.89 -14.18
N LYS A 434 19.41 20.27 -13.01
CA LYS A 434 20.61 19.66 -12.41
C LYS A 434 20.80 18.23 -12.89
N TRP A 435 19.74 17.42 -12.80
CA TRP A 435 19.71 16.03 -13.20
C TRP A 435 18.28 15.58 -13.47
N GLN A 436 18.14 14.46 -14.19
CA GLN A 436 16.88 13.76 -14.35
C GLN A 436 17.14 12.25 -14.35
N VAL A 437 16.22 11.47 -13.79
CA VAL A 437 16.35 10.01 -13.70
C VAL A 437 15.03 9.33 -14.06
N GLN A 438 15.10 8.35 -14.95
CA GLN A 438 13.98 7.46 -15.24
C GLN A 438 13.84 6.47 -14.09
N LEU A 439 12.63 6.33 -13.53
CA LEU A 439 12.35 5.31 -12.51
C LEU A 439 11.83 4.02 -13.18
N PRO A 440 12.52 2.87 -13.03
CA PRO A 440 12.04 1.58 -13.54
C PRO A 440 11.53 0.67 -12.39
N PRO A 441 10.28 0.18 -12.45
CA PRO A 441 9.21 0.56 -13.38
C PRO A 441 8.67 1.98 -13.11
N ALA A 442 7.89 2.51 -14.05
CA ALA A 442 7.15 3.75 -13.82
C ALA A 442 6.22 3.59 -12.62
N ILE A 443 6.13 4.63 -11.78
CA ILE A 443 5.35 4.63 -10.54
C ILE A 443 4.01 5.28 -10.84
N GLY A 444 2.97 4.45 -10.86
CA GLY A 444 1.59 4.87 -11.08
C GLY A 444 0.84 5.24 -9.79
N GLY A 445 -0.38 5.74 -9.99
CA GLY A 445 -1.29 6.15 -8.94
C GLY A 445 -1.00 7.57 -8.45
N LEU A 446 -1.74 8.05 -7.45
CA LEU A 446 -1.45 9.32 -6.81
C LEU A 446 -0.10 9.21 -6.09
N THR A 447 0.89 9.99 -6.50
CA THR A 447 2.25 10.02 -5.92
C THR A 447 2.49 11.21 -4.99
N GLN A 448 3.54 11.16 -4.17
CA GLN A 448 3.97 12.27 -3.33
C GLN A 448 5.49 12.20 -3.14
N LEU A 449 6.12 13.38 -3.15
CA LEU A 449 7.53 13.58 -2.90
C LEU A 449 7.72 14.25 -1.54
N ASN A 450 8.69 13.75 -0.76
CA ASN A 450 9.09 14.33 0.52
C ASN A 450 10.63 14.37 0.62
N GLU A 451 11.15 15.40 1.27
CA GLU A 451 12.58 15.52 1.58
C GLU A 451 12.89 15.00 2.98
N TYR A 452 13.91 14.14 3.09
CA TYR A 452 14.49 13.67 4.34
C TYR A 452 16.01 13.82 4.29
N GLY A 453 16.49 15.02 4.61
CA GLY A 453 17.91 15.35 4.55
C GLY A 453 18.47 15.25 3.13
N SER A 454 19.41 14.35 2.89
CA SER A 454 20.01 14.12 1.56
C SER A 454 19.19 13.19 0.65
N VAL A 455 17.99 12.78 1.08
CA VAL A 455 17.16 11.79 0.38
C VAL A 455 15.80 12.37 0.02
N LEU A 456 15.34 12.03 -1.18
CA LEU A 456 13.97 12.23 -1.64
C LEU A 456 13.22 10.91 -1.51
N LEU A 457 12.06 10.93 -0.84
CA LEU A 457 11.15 9.79 -0.78
C LEU A 457 9.98 10.04 -1.74
N LEU A 458 9.76 9.12 -2.67
CA LEU A 458 8.61 9.07 -3.55
C LEU A 458 7.72 7.90 -3.12
N THR A 459 6.46 8.19 -2.78
CA THR A 459 5.46 7.16 -2.42
C THR A 459 4.21 7.24 -3.28
N SER A 460 3.49 6.14 -3.51
CA SER A 460 2.21 6.16 -4.24
C SER A 460 1.12 5.31 -3.60
N ASN A 461 -0.16 5.63 -3.88
CA ASN A 461 -1.29 4.79 -3.43
C ASN A 461 -1.35 3.43 -4.16
N HIS A 462 -0.55 3.23 -5.20
CA HIS A 462 -0.29 1.90 -5.78
C HIS A 462 0.83 1.15 -5.04
N GLY A 463 1.24 1.67 -3.88
CA GLY A 463 2.14 1.02 -2.91
C GLY A 463 3.62 1.14 -3.22
N ASN A 464 4.01 1.96 -4.21
CA ASN A 464 5.41 2.20 -4.54
C ASN A 464 6.09 3.01 -3.43
N ILE A 465 7.31 2.63 -3.07
CA ILE A 465 8.16 3.31 -2.09
C ILE A 465 9.57 3.37 -2.68
N ALA A 466 10.02 4.55 -3.08
CA ALA A 466 11.34 4.76 -3.69
C ALA A 466 12.09 5.89 -2.97
N ALA A 467 13.34 5.62 -2.60
CA ALA A 467 14.25 6.58 -2.00
C ALA A 467 15.39 6.91 -2.98
N LEU A 468 15.65 8.20 -3.19
CA LEU A 468 16.63 8.70 -4.14
C LEU A 468 17.57 9.73 -3.51
N GLN A 469 18.82 9.78 -3.95
CA GLN A 469 19.75 10.85 -3.54
C GLN A 469 19.28 12.20 -4.10
N LYS A 470 19.14 13.20 -3.22
CA LYS A 470 18.78 14.57 -3.57
C LYS A 470 19.78 15.21 -4.55
N GLN A 471 21.07 14.90 -4.41
CA GLN A 471 22.14 15.54 -5.19
C GLN A 471 22.33 14.95 -6.60
N SER A 472 21.99 13.68 -6.82
CA SER A 472 22.36 12.96 -8.05
C SER A 472 21.20 12.23 -8.73
N GLY A 473 20.07 12.03 -8.05
CA GLY A 473 19.00 11.15 -8.52
C GLY A 473 19.33 9.65 -8.41
N GLY A 474 20.43 9.28 -7.73
CA GLY A 474 20.80 7.90 -7.52
C GLY A 474 19.75 7.14 -6.71
N LEU A 475 19.24 6.02 -7.23
CA LEU A 475 18.25 5.19 -6.55
C LEU A 475 18.90 4.42 -5.39
N CYS A 476 18.39 4.62 -4.17
CA CYS A 476 18.94 4.08 -2.94
C CYS A 476 18.19 2.85 -2.44
N GLY A 477 16.87 2.91 -2.53
CA GLY A 477 15.97 1.83 -2.13
C GLY A 477 14.70 1.91 -2.94
N ILE A 478 14.19 0.75 -3.37
CA ILE A 478 12.90 0.64 -4.02
C ILE A 478 12.19 -0.62 -3.56
N THR A 479 10.92 -0.46 -3.24
CA THR A 479 10.02 -1.58 -2.97
C THR A 479 8.60 -1.19 -3.35
N GLN A 480 7.72 -2.18 -3.41
CA GLN A 480 6.31 -1.96 -3.67
C GLN A 480 5.49 -2.93 -2.82
N ILE A 481 4.56 -2.37 -2.05
CA ILE A 481 3.46 -3.15 -1.48
C ILE A 481 2.22 -3.04 -2.37
N PHE A 482 1.22 -3.87 -2.12
CA PHE A 482 -0.05 -3.78 -2.83
C PHE A 482 -0.74 -2.44 -2.56
N GLY A 483 -1.35 -1.90 -3.60
CA GLY A 483 -2.10 -0.66 -3.57
C GLY A 483 -3.00 -0.57 -4.81
N SER A 484 -3.92 0.38 -4.79
CA SER A 484 -4.93 0.57 -5.83
C SER A 484 -5.34 2.04 -5.95
N ASP A 485 -6.19 2.37 -6.92
CA ASP A 485 -6.76 3.72 -7.04
C ASP A 485 -7.63 4.12 -5.84
N LEU A 486 -8.17 3.14 -5.10
CA LEU A 486 -8.98 3.35 -3.90
C LEU A 486 -8.16 3.40 -2.62
N ALA A 487 -6.88 3.03 -2.67
CA ALA A 487 -6.05 3.00 -1.49
C ALA A 487 -5.74 4.41 -0.99
N GLN A 488 -5.94 4.62 0.30
CA GLN A 488 -5.36 5.75 1.01
C GLN A 488 -3.85 5.54 1.17
N ARG A 489 -3.13 6.64 1.37
CA ARG A 489 -1.68 6.62 1.60
C ARG A 489 -1.31 7.52 2.76
N TRP A 490 -0.41 7.04 3.59
CA TRP A 490 0.29 7.83 4.59
C TRP A 490 1.72 7.32 4.78
N HIS A 491 2.64 8.19 5.17
CA HIS A 491 3.95 7.78 5.65
C HIS A 491 4.48 8.75 6.70
N ALA A 492 5.40 8.27 7.53
CA ALA A 492 6.21 9.10 8.42
C ALA A 492 7.58 8.45 8.64
N LEU A 493 8.62 9.27 8.73
CA LEU A 493 9.95 8.85 9.14
C LEU A 493 10.20 9.36 10.56
N GLY A 494 10.21 8.43 11.53
CA GLY A 494 10.54 8.75 12.91
C GLY A 494 12.04 8.96 13.10
N ASP A 495 12.42 9.72 14.13
CA ASP A 495 13.82 9.85 14.56
C ASP A 495 14.39 8.55 15.16
N ASP A 496 13.52 7.57 15.42
CA ASP A 496 13.86 6.16 15.70
C ASP A 496 14.42 5.41 14.48
N GLY A 497 14.49 6.07 13.31
CA GLY A 497 15.05 5.52 12.08
C GLY A 497 14.12 4.51 11.40
N MET A 498 12.82 4.56 11.70
CA MET A 498 11.80 3.74 11.05
C MET A 498 10.98 4.58 10.06
N LEU A 499 10.98 4.18 8.79
CA LEU A 499 10.00 4.64 7.82
C LEU A 499 8.74 3.79 7.97
N ARG A 500 7.65 4.43 8.37
CA ARG A 500 6.31 3.84 8.47
C ARG A 500 5.54 4.22 7.23
N VAL A 501 4.93 3.24 6.55
CA VAL A 501 4.11 3.47 5.36
C VAL A 501 2.80 2.73 5.49
N ALA A 502 1.69 3.43 5.29
CA ALA A 502 0.35 2.86 5.20
C ALA A 502 -0.14 3.01 3.76
N VAL A 503 -0.44 1.89 3.10
CA VAL A 503 -1.12 1.85 1.79
C VAL A 503 -1.98 0.61 1.77
N SER A 504 -3.23 0.77 1.35
CA SER A 504 -4.21 -0.32 1.34
C SER A 504 -4.30 -0.96 2.73
N ASP A 505 -4.61 -2.24 2.84
CA ASP A 505 -4.87 -2.95 4.09
C ASP A 505 -3.65 -3.21 5.00
N GLN A 506 -2.59 -2.41 4.91
CA GLN A 506 -1.45 -2.61 5.79
C GLN A 506 -0.74 -1.31 6.18
N ILE A 507 -0.15 -1.35 7.37
CA ILE A 507 0.90 -0.43 7.81
C ILE A 507 2.18 -1.23 7.96
N LEU A 508 3.27 -0.77 7.35
CA LEU A 508 4.57 -1.45 7.39
C LEU A 508 5.65 -0.54 7.99
N GLY A 509 6.61 -1.15 8.67
CA GLY A 509 7.83 -0.48 9.15
C GLY A 509 9.07 -0.96 8.41
N LEU A 510 9.82 -0.03 7.80
CA LEU A 510 11.14 -0.25 7.21
C LEU A 510 12.20 0.44 8.05
N ASN A 511 13.28 -0.25 8.38
CA ASN A 511 14.46 0.39 8.91
C ASN A 511 15.11 1.26 7.83
N TRP A 512 15.11 2.57 8.05
CA TRP A 512 15.49 3.58 7.06
C TRP A 512 16.92 3.40 6.56
N SER A 513 17.89 3.27 7.46
CA SER A 513 19.29 3.09 7.07
C SER A 513 19.53 1.81 6.25
N THR A 514 18.83 0.72 6.58
CA THR A 514 18.92 -0.52 5.79
C THR A 514 18.24 -0.36 4.43
N PHE A 515 17.13 0.37 4.36
CA PHE A 515 16.41 0.63 3.12
C PHE A 515 17.23 1.48 2.13
N LEU A 516 17.97 2.47 2.65
CA LEU A 516 18.87 3.30 1.84
C LEU A 516 20.14 2.57 1.39
N GLY A 517 20.50 1.48 2.06
CA GLY A 517 21.74 0.73 1.79
C GLY A 517 22.97 1.64 1.78
N GLY A 518 23.72 1.63 0.67
CA GLY A 518 24.95 2.41 0.50
C GLY A 518 24.74 3.92 0.36
N CYS A 519 23.50 4.41 0.25
CA CYS A 519 23.20 5.83 0.20
C CYS A 519 23.12 6.51 1.58
N ALA A 520 23.24 5.76 2.69
CA ALA A 520 23.10 6.29 4.05
C ALA A 520 24.26 7.22 4.51
N GLY A 521 24.93 7.90 3.58
CA GLY A 521 26.12 8.73 3.80
C GLY A 521 25.85 10.23 3.79
#